data_AF-F8KP14-F1
#
_entry.id   AF-F8KP14-F1
#
_cell.length_a   1.000
_cell.length_b   1.000
_cell.length_c   1.000
_cell.angle_alpha   90.00
_cell.angle_beta   90.00
_cell.angle_gamma   90.00
#
_symmetry.space_group_name_H-M   'P 1'
#
loop_
_entity.id
_entity.type
_entity.pdbx_description
1 polymer ?
#
loop_
_entity_poly.entity_id
_entity_poly.type
_entity_poly.pdbx_seq_one_letter_code
_entity_poly.pdbx_strand_id
1 'polypeptide(L)'
;MLKQKPYFSVRLGRLHLDKRNKWVLNPEVLKKLLSGKKSVKDLKDEDFQLNLRQKMVDMKIGLDIASLAIKKQAEKVVLITNDSDFVPAIKFAKQEGMIVQLDPLRQDVAEDLSPHIDLLRSVSTQDQGQ
;
A
#
# COMPACT_ATOMS: atom_id res chain seq x y z
N MET A 1 -16.96 5.07 -7.84
CA MET A 1 -18.21 4.43 -7.38
C MET A 1 -18.15 3.79 -5.97
N LEU A 2 -16.98 3.65 -5.32
CA LEU A 2 -16.89 3.07 -3.95
C LEU A 2 -17.28 4.03 -2.81
N LYS A 3 -17.01 5.33 -2.96
CA LYS A 3 -17.34 6.35 -1.93
C LYS A 3 -18.82 6.48 -1.60
N GLN A 4 -19.69 5.93 -2.45
CA GLN A 4 -21.14 6.04 -2.35
C GLN A 4 -21.79 4.71 -1.93
N LYS A 5 -20.99 3.67 -1.67
CA LYS A 5 -21.51 2.38 -1.21
C LYS A 5 -21.76 2.42 0.30
N PRO A 6 -22.87 1.87 0.79
CA PRO A 6 -23.13 1.77 2.23
C PRO A 6 -22.08 0.88 2.89
N TYR A 7 -21.79 1.15 4.17
CA TYR A 7 -20.78 0.44 4.98
C TYR A 7 -19.37 0.43 4.38
N PHE A 8 -19.07 1.40 3.50
CA PHE A 8 -17.77 1.54 2.88
C PHE A 8 -17.18 2.92 3.19
N SER A 9 -15.92 2.93 3.66
CA SER A 9 -15.15 4.15 3.83
C SER A 9 -13.93 4.09 2.94
N VAL A 10 -13.67 5.16 2.18
CA VAL A 10 -12.52 5.25 1.28
C VAL A 10 -11.49 6.21 1.86
N ARG A 11 -10.29 5.71 2.16
CA ARG A 11 -9.15 6.55 2.48
C ARG A 11 -8.32 6.80 1.23
N LEU A 12 -8.22 8.08 0.84
CA LEU A 12 -7.34 8.51 -0.24
C LEU A 12 -6.13 9.25 0.35
N GLY A 13 -4.96 8.96 -0.20
CA GLY A 13 -3.78 9.79 -0.01
C GLY A 13 -3.92 11.17 -0.66
N ARG A 14 -2.89 12.01 -0.54
CA ARG A 14 -2.77 13.21 -1.39
C ARG A 14 -1.66 13.01 -2.39
N LEU A 15 -1.90 13.52 -3.60
CA LEU A 15 -0.85 13.64 -4.61
C LEU A 15 0.10 14.76 -4.18
N HIS A 16 1.37 14.44 -4.12
CA HIS A 16 2.42 15.38 -3.80
C HIS A 16 3.37 15.45 -5.00
N LEU A 17 3.39 16.60 -5.67
CA LEU A 17 4.41 16.90 -6.66
C LEU A 17 5.71 17.25 -5.96
N ASP A 18 6.79 16.56 -6.31
CA ASP A 18 8.11 16.93 -5.81
C ASP A 18 8.49 18.32 -6.35
N LYS A 19 8.62 19.31 -5.46
CA LYS A 19 8.93 20.69 -5.85
C LYS A 19 10.36 20.86 -6.38
N ARG A 20 11.30 20.02 -5.90
CA ARG A 20 12.72 20.10 -6.28
C ARG A 20 12.98 19.34 -7.56
N ASN A 21 12.33 18.19 -7.74
CA ASN A 21 12.50 17.37 -8.92
C ASN A 21 11.15 17.04 -9.57
N LYS A 22 10.53 18.04 -10.20
CA LYS A 22 9.16 17.95 -10.76
C LYS A 22 9.05 16.94 -11.89
N TRP A 23 10.11 16.76 -12.67
CA TRP A 23 10.16 15.89 -13.83
C TRP A 23 11.25 14.86 -13.63
N VAL A 24 10.90 13.59 -13.82
CA VAL A 24 11.85 12.48 -13.72
C VAL A 24 11.87 11.72 -15.03
N LEU A 25 13.04 11.24 -15.40
CA LEU A 25 13.19 10.40 -16.57
C LEU A 25 12.47 9.07 -16.35
N ASN A 26 11.79 8.58 -17.38
CA ASN A 26 11.14 7.28 -17.33
C ASN A 26 12.19 6.18 -17.07
N PRO A 27 11.93 5.22 -16.15
CA PRO A 27 12.90 4.18 -15.80
C PRO A 27 13.39 3.38 -17.01
N GLU A 28 12.54 3.17 -18.01
CA GLU A 28 12.91 2.47 -19.25
C GLU A 28 13.87 3.27 -20.11
N VAL A 29 13.69 4.58 -20.18
CA VAL A 29 14.58 5.48 -20.93
C VAL A 29 15.92 5.57 -20.23
N LEU A 30 15.94 5.61 -18.90
CA LEU A 30 17.17 5.55 -18.12
C LEU A 30 17.97 4.28 -18.45
N LYS A 31 17.32 3.11 -18.51
CA LYS A 31 17.98 1.86 -18.93
C LYS A 31 18.55 1.94 -20.35
N LYS A 32 17.85 2.59 -21.28
CA LYS A 32 18.31 2.78 -22.68
C LYS A 32 19.51 3.73 -22.77
N LEU A 33 19.53 4.79 -21.96
CA LEU A 33 20.69 5.68 -21.85
C LEU A 33 21.91 4.96 -21.28
N LEU A 34 21.74 4.22 -20.18
CA LEU A 34 22.83 3.48 -19.52
C LEU A 34 23.40 2.36 -20.39
N SER A 35 22.59 1.77 -21.27
CA SER A 35 23.03 0.76 -22.24
C SER A 35 23.56 1.35 -23.55
N GLY A 36 23.63 2.68 -23.69
CA GLY A 36 24.10 3.37 -24.89
C GLY A 36 23.15 3.28 -26.10
N LYS A 37 21.96 2.67 -25.93
CA LYS A 37 20.95 2.53 -27.00
C LYS A 37 20.23 3.83 -27.35
N LYS A 38 20.37 4.85 -26.51
CA LYS A 38 19.84 6.20 -26.71
C LYS A 38 20.85 7.22 -26.20
N SER A 39 21.02 8.33 -26.90
CA SER A 39 21.88 9.42 -26.43
C SER A 39 21.06 10.43 -25.64
N VAL A 40 21.74 11.18 -24.76
CA VAL A 40 21.14 12.31 -24.02
C VAL A 40 20.59 13.37 -24.98
N LYS A 41 21.21 13.51 -26.17
CA LYS A 41 20.77 14.45 -27.22
C LYS A 41 19.44 14.07 -27.87
N ASP A 42 19.04 12.80 -27.78
CA ASP A 42 17.84 12.26 -28.43
C ASP A 42 16.63 12.23 -27.47
N LEU A 43 16.77 12.83 -26.29
CA LEU A 43 15.69 12.92 -25.31
C LEU A 43 14.61 13.90 -25.77
N LYS A 44 13.36 13.50 -25.59
CA LYS A 44 12.15 14.27 -25.88
C LYS A 44 11.29 14.40 -24.62
N ASP A 45 10.31 15.30 -24.65
CA ASP A 45 9.38 15.50 -23.52
C ASP A 45 8.67 14.20 -23.09
N GLU A 46 8.39 13.31 -24.06
CA GLU A 46 7.79 11.98 -23.88
C GLU A 46 8.62 11.06 -22.95
N ASP A 47 9.92 11.31 -22.84
CA ASP A 47 10.84 10.51 -22.02
C ASP A 47 10.78 10.87 -20.53
N PHE A 48 10.06 11.93 -20.19
CA PHE A 48 9.91 12.43 -18.84
C PHE A 48 8.47 12.25 -18.35
N GLN A 49 8.34 12.06 -17.05
CA GLN A 49 7.06 12.03 -16.35
C GLN A 49 7.10 12.94 -15.13
N LEU A 50 5.93 13.44 -14.73
CA LEU A 50 5.81 14.18 -13.48
C LEU A 50 6.14 13.26 -12.31
N ASN A 51 7.01 13.73 -11.41
CA ASN A 51 7.34 13.06 -10.16
C ASN A 51 6.22 13.28 -9.14
N LEU A 52 5.11 12.59 -9.36
CA LEU A 52 3.96 12.56 -8.48
C LEU A 52 4.09 11.37 -7.53
N ARG A 53 4.04 11.63 -6.22
CA ARG A 53 3.96 10.58 -5.20
C ARG A 53 2.65 10.68 -4.45
N GLN A 54 1.96 9.57 -4.29
CA GLN A 54 0.84 9.50 -3.35
C GLN A 54 1.42 9.33 -1.93
N LYS A 55 0.93 10.13 -0.99
CA LYS A 55 1.35 10.11 0.41
C LYS A 55 0.16 10.05 1.37
N MET A 56 0.45 9.72 2.63
CA MET A 56 -0.47 9.75 3.78
C MET A 56 -1.56 8.66 3.81
N VAL A 57 -1.64 7.76 2.83
CA VAL A 57 -2.68 6.72 2.87
C VAL A 57 -2.40 5.72 3.99
N ASP A 58 -1.15 5.31 4.15
CA ASP A 58 -0.72 4.30 5.14
C ASP A 58 -0.92 4.81 6.56
N MET A 59 -0.54 6.06 6.82
CA MET A 59 -0.78 6.70 8.12
C MET A 59 -2.26 6.84 8.45
N LYS A 60 -3.12 7.14 7.47
CA LYS A 60 -4.57 7.26 7.71
C LYS A 60 -5.18 5.91 8.06
N ILE A 61 -4.81 4.86 7.33
CA ILE A 61 -5.28 3.50 7.60
C ILE A 61 -4.74 3.02 8.95
N GLY A 62 -3.45 3.25 9.24
CA GLY A 62 -2.84 2.91 10.53
C GLY A 62 -3.53 3.59 11.72
N LEU A 63 -3.92 4.87 11.58
CA LEU A 63 -4.66 5.58 12.61
C LEU A 63 -6.09 5.03 12.79
N ASP A 64 -6.74 4.62 11.71
CA ASP A 64 -8.07 3.98 11.79
C ASP A 64 -7.97 2.65 12.55
N ILE A 65 -6.99 1.81 12.22
CA ILE A 65 -6.70 0.55 12.92
C ILE A 65 -6.48 0.80 14.42
N ALA A 66 -5.60 1.76 14.75
CA ALA A 66 -5.30 2.11 16.13
C ALA A 66 -6.54 2.64 16.88
N SER A 67 -7.34 3.49 16.23
CA SER A 67 -8.55 4.05 16.85
C SER A 67 -9.60 2.97 17.13
N LEU A 68 -9.81 2.04 16.18
CA LEU A 68 -10.72 0.92 16.35
C LEU A 68 -10.28 -0.01 17.50
N ALA A 69 -8.98 -0.25 17.62
CA ALA A 69 -8.39 -1.07 18.67
C ALA A 69 -8.55 -0.43 20.06
N ILE A 70 -8.10 0.83 20.24
CA ILE A 70 -8.19 1.56 21.52
C ILE A 70 -9.63 1.63 22.02
N LYS A 71 -10.56 1.93 21.11
CA LYS A 71 -11.97 2.07 21.45
C LYS A 71 -12.70 0.74 21.57
N LYS A 72 -12.01 -0.39 21.31
CA LYS A 72 -12.56 -1.75 21.33
C LYS A 72 -13.82 -1.88 20.47
N GLN A 73 -13.82 -1.21 19.31
CA GLN A 73 -14.96 -1.19 18.38
C GLN A 73 -14.96 -2.37 17.41
N ALA A 74 -13.84 -3.08 17.32
CA ALA A 74 -13.69 -4.29 16.52
C ALA A 74 -12.78 -5.28 17.25
N GLU A 75 -13.15 -6.56 17.24
CA GLU A 75 -12.32 -7.64 17.78
C GLU A 75 -11.28 -8.14 16.77
N LYS A 76 -11.53 -7.92 15.48
CA LYS A 76 -10.69 -8.40 14.38
C LYS A 76 -10.61 -7.38 13.27
N VAL A 77 -9.39 -7.20 12.74
CA VAL A 77 -9.14 -6.51 11.48
C VAL A 77 -8.64 -7.49 10.43
N VAL A 78 -9.15 -7.35 9.21
CA VAL A 78 -8.66 -8.09 8.04
C VAL A 78 -7.94 -7.09 7.13
N LEU A 79 -6.62 -7.26 7.00
CA LEU A 79 -5.77 -6.45 6.16
C LEU A 79 -5.58 -7.17 4.81
N ILE A 80 -5.87 -6.47 3.73
CA ILE A 80 -5.69 -6.99 2.38
C ILE A 80 -4.57 -6.15 1.75
N THR A 81 -3.33 -6.59 1.93
CA THR A 81 -2.12 -5.84 1.56
C THR A 81 -0.89 -6.73 1.65
N ASN A 82 0.20 -6.33 0.99
CA ASN A 82 1.55 -6.87 1.24
C ASN A 82 2.54 -5.75 1.65
N ASP A 83 2.00 -4.65 2.19
CA ASP A 83 2.78 -3.48 2.58
C ASP A 83 3.24 -3.59 4.04
N SER A 84 4.56 -3.64 4.23
CA SER A 84 5.21 -3.71 5.55
C SER A 84 5.08 -2.42 6.36
N ASP A 85 4.69 -1.29 5.75
CA ASP A 85 4.53 -0.01 6.46
C ASP A 85 3.42 -0.05 7.53
N PHE A 86 2.55 -1.08 7.50
CA PHE A 86 1.51 -1.30 8.51
C PHE A 86 1.99 -2.00 9.79
N VAL A 87 3.22 -2.54 9.85
CA VAL A 87 3.75 -3.25 11.03
C VAL A 87 3.54 -2.49 12.35
N PRO A 88 3.80 -1.16 12.44
CA PRO A 88 3.56 -0.41 13.68
C PRO A 88 2.09 -0.41 14.12
N ALA A 89 1.16 -0.24 13.17
CA ALA A 89 -0.27 -0.24 13.46
C ALA A 89 -0.78 -1.63 13.87
N ILE A 90 -0.25 -2.68 13.24
CA ILE A 90 -0.54 -4.08 13.57
C ILE A 90 -0.06 -4.40 14.99
N LYS A 91 1.19 -4.05 15.33
CA LYS A 91 1.73 -4.25 16.68
C LYS A 91 0.86 -3.58 17.73
N PHE A 92 0.49 -2.32 17.48
CA PHE A 92 -0.34 -1.55 18.39
C PHE A 92 -1.73 -2.19 18.55
N ALA A 93 -2.40 -2.55 17.44
CA ALA A 93 -3.68 -3.23 17.46
C ALA A 93 -3.67 -4.52 18.29
N LYS A 94 -2.60 -5.32 18.16
CA LYS A 94 -2.44 -6.56 18.92
C LYS A 94 -2.23 -6.33 20.40
N GLN A 95 -1.50 -5.29 20.79
CA GLN A 95 -1.34 -4.92 22.20
C GLN A 95 -2.68 -4.55 22.85
N GLU A 96 -3.60 -3.96 22.08
CA GLU A 96 -4.97 -3.66 22.52
C GLU A 96 -5.92 -4.88 22.44
N GLY A 97 -5.42 -6.05 22.05
CA GLY A 97 -6.17 -7.31 22.01
C GLY A 97 -6.97 -7.57 20.73
N MET A 98 -6.73 -6.80 19.66
CA MET A 98 -7.39 -7.02 18.37
C MET A 98 -6.68 -8.12 17.57
N ILE A 99 -7.46 -9.05 16.99
CA ILE A 99 -6.97 -10.11 16.10
C ILE A 99 -6.63 -9.51 14.74
N VAL A 100 -5.44 -9.80 14.21
CA VAL A 100 -5.00 -9.33 12.89
C VAL A 100 -4.94 -10.49 11.91
N GLN A 101 -5.84 -10.45 10.92
CA GLN A 101 -5.80 -11.34 9.77
C GLN A 101 -5.17 -10.63 8.57
N LEU A 102 -4.32 -11.33 7.81
CA LEU A 102 -3.73 -10.85 6.56
C LEU A 102 -4.20 -11.69 5.37
N ASP A 103 -4.56 -11.01 4.30
CA ASP A 103 -4.61 -11.53 2.94
C ASP A 103 -3.51 -10.84 2.09
N PRO A 104 -2.41 -11.54 1.75
CA PRO A 104 -1.30 -10.97 0.99
C PRO A 104 -1.56 -10.92 -0.53
N LEU A 105 -2.82 -11.03 -0.97
CA LEU A 105 -3.20 -10.98 -2.39
C LEU A 105 -2.51 -12.08 -3.23
N ARG A 106 -2.36 -13.29 -2.66
CA ARG A 106 -1.68 -14.44 -3.28
C ARG A 106 -0.19 -14.22 -3.57
N GLN A 107 0.44 -13.30 -2.86
CA GLN A 107 1.89 -13.12 -2.89
C GLN A 107 2.52 -13.67 -1.61
N ASP A 108 3.84 -13.87 -1.67
CA ASP A 108 4.63 -14.15 -0.48
C ASP A 108 4.52 -12.96 0.49
N VAL A 109 4.30 -13.28 1.77
CA VAL A 109 4.20 -12.27 2.82
C VAL A 109 5.58 -11.68 3.07
N ALA A 110 5.68 -10.36 3.15
CA ALA A 110 6.91 -9.69 3.55
C ALA A 110 7.44 -10.25 4.89
N GLU A 111 8.75 -10.54 4.96
CA GLU A 111 9.39 -11.16 6.13
C GLU A 111 9.10 -10.37 7.42
N ASP A 112 9.11 -9.04 7.34
CA ASP A 112 8.85 -8.13 8.47
C ASP A 112 7.39 -8.13 8.92
N LEU A 113 6.45 -8.54 8.07
CA LEU A 113 5.02 -8.54 8.34
C LEU A 113 4.57 -9.84 9.01
N SER A 114 5.12 -10.97 8.54
CA SER A 114 4.75 -12.33 8.97
C SER A 114 4.70 -12.56 10.49
N PRO A 115 5.63 -12.07 11.33
CA PRO A 115 5.66 -12.38 12.77
C PRO A 115 4.55 -11.68 13.54
N HIS A 116 3.87 -10.72 12.89
CA HIS A 116 2.88 -9.87 13.51
C HIS A 116 1.45 -10.25 13.13
N ILE A 117 1.25 -11.21 12.24
CA ILE A 117 -0.07 -11.67 11.80
C ILE A 117 -0.55 -12.84 12.67
N ASP A 118 -1.83 -12.83 13.05
CA ASP A 118 -2.46 -13.95 13.79
C ASP A 118 -3.03 -14.99 12.84
N LEU A 119 -3.66 -14.54 11.75
CA LEU A 119 -4.31 -15.41 10.77
C LEU A 119 -3.86 -15.03 9.37
N LEU A 120 -3.30 -15.97 8.62
CA LEU A 120 -2.99 -15.80 7.21
C LEU A 120 -4.05 -16.51 6.38
N ARG A 121 -4.84 -15.76 5.60
CA ARG A 121 -5.86 -16.33 4.71
C ARG A 121 -6.06 -15.47 3.50
N SER A 122 -5.80 -16.04 2.33
CA SER A 122 -6.24 -15.45 1.06
C SER A 122 -7.62 -15.94 0.68
N VAL A 123 -8.49 -15.02 0.22
CA VAL A 123 -9.81 -15.38 -0.29
C VAL A 123 -9.74 -15.46 -1.82
N SER A 124 -10.01 -16.64 -2.38
CA SER A 124 -10.23 -16.78 -3.81
C SER A 124 -11.74 -16.92 -4.11
N THR A 125 -12.18 -16.40 -5.24
CA THR A 125 -13.56 -16.61 -5.73
C THR A 125 -13.86 -18.07 -6.08
N GLN A 126 -12.87 -18.96 -6.03
CA GLN A 126 -13.02 -20.40 -6.22
C GLN A 126 -13.25 -21.17 -4.90
N ASP A 127 -13.14 -20.51 -3.74
CA ASP A 127 -13.31 -21.15 -2.42
C ASP A 127 -14.78 -21.25 -1.95
N GLN A 128 -15.76 -20.91 -2.79
CA GLN A 128 -17.20 -21.04 -2.47
C GLN A 128 -17.79 -22.42 -2.79
N GLY A 129 -16.99 -23.48 -2.63
CA GLY A 129 -17.37 -24.84 -3.04
C GLY A 129 -16.86 -25.94 -2.13
N GLN A 130 -16.87 -25.74 -0.80
CA GLN A 130 -16.72 -26.80 0.19
C GLN A 130 -17.58 -26.53 1.42
#